data_AF-A0A7J4TN95-F1
#
_entry.id   AF-A0A7J4TN95-F1
#
_cell.length_a   1.000
_cell.length_b   1.000
_cell.length_c   1.000
_cell.angle_alpha   90.00
_cell.angle_beta   90.00
_cell.angle_gamma   90.00
#
_symmetry.space_group_name_H-M   'P 1'
#
loop_
_entity.id
_entity.type
_entity.pdbx_description
1 polymer ?
#
loop_
_entity_poly.entity_id
_entity_poly.type
_entity_poly.pdbx_seq_one_letter_code
_entity_poly.pdbx_strand_id
1 'polypeptide(L)'
;GGVKVDDSIAVADNMLRNNICDEVWVTGGVANLMLELVGNDIGLVNHDFLVGELGKQWNPTVEKAKSLLLDFSERIRLPVDVAANIADNRVDLPLEQLPVSAPIFDLGIQSIRNLSMAIKAAGTVHLNGPAGVFELPDFALGTIEMLNACAESRAYVVVGGGHTATLIMKRNLASKMGHVST
;
A
#
# COMPACT_ATOMS: atom_id res chain seq x y z
N GLY A 1 -3.53 1.27 1.17
CA GLY A 1 -2.84 1.38 -0.12
C GLY A 1 -3.50 2.43 -0.98
N GLY A 2 -3.20 2.45 -2.28
CA GLY A 2 -3.78 3.38 -3.24
C GLY A 2 -3.28 4.83 -3.13
N VAL A 3 -3.88 5.71 -3.95
CA VAL A 3 -3.54 7.13 -4.06
C VAL A 3 -4.40 8.04 -3.17
N LYS A 4 -5.53 7.53 -2.65
CA LYS A 4 -6.33 8.21 -1.60
C LYS A 4 -5.65 8.01 -0.25
N VAL A 5 -4.54 8.72 -0.05
CA VAL A 5 -3.65 8.53 1.10
C VAL A 5 -4.33 8.95 2.39
N ASP A 6 -5.03 10.08 2.40
CA ASP A 6 -5.79 10.61 3.55
C ASP A 6 -6.84 9.61 4.08
N ASP A 7 -7.67 9.06 3.19
CA ASP A 7 -8.68 8.04 3.54
C ASP A 7 -8.01 6.81 4.16
N SER A 8 -6.92 6.34 3.55
CA SER A 8 -6.22 5.13 4.00
C SER A 8 -5.53 5.33 5.36
N ILE A 9 -4.94 6.50 5.58
CA ILE A 9 -4.35 6.86 6.88
C ILE A 9 -5.43 6.95 7.95
N ALA A 10 -6.60 7.52 7.65
CA ALA A 10 -7.71 7.57 8.59
C ALA A 10 -8.23 6.17 8.96
N VAL A 11 -8.33 5.25 7.99
CA VAL A 11 -8.70 3.85 8.25
C VAL A 11 -7.65 3.16 9.13
N ALA A 12 -6.36 3.30 8.81
CA ALA A 12 -5.28 2.70 9.59
C ALA A 12 -5.26 3.22 11.04
N ASP A 13 -5.42 4.53 11.23
CA ASP A 13 -5.53 5.18 12.54
C ASP A 13 -6.68 4.61 13.36
N ASN A 14 -7.87 4.49 12.76
CA ASN A 14 -9.02 3.91 13.43
C ASN A 14 -8.80 2.44 13.79
N MET A 15 -8.22 1.63 12.90
CA MET A 15 -8.01 0.20 13.15
C MET A 15 -6.99 -0.04 14.27
N LEU A 16 -5.88 0.71 14.29
CA LEU A 16 -4.84 0.56 15.31
C LEU A 16 -5.28 1.11 16.67
N ARG A 17 -5.86 2.32 16.72
CA ARG A 17 -6.29 2.94 18.00
C ARG A 17 -7.42 2.20 18.69
N ASN A 18 -8.30 1.54 17.94
CA ASN A 18 -9.35 0.70 18.50
C ASN A 18 -8.93 -0.77 18.68
N ASN A 19 -7.64 -1.07 18.46
CA ASN A 19 -7.07 -2.41 18.60
C ASN A 19 -7.82 -3.49 17.77
N ILE A 20 -8.20 -3.15 16.55
CA ILE A 20 -8.94 -4.02 15.62
C ILE A 20 -8.01 -4.87 14.77
N CYS A 21 -6.82 -4.36 14.40
CA CYS A 21 -5.84 -5.10 13.58
C CYS A 21 -4.51 -5.23 14.31
N ASP A 22 -3.85 -6.39 14.21
CA ASP A 22 -2.53 -6.60 14.82
C ASP A 22 -1.42 -5.80 14.12
N GLU A 23 -1.47 -5.77 12.79
CA GLU A 23 -0.50 -5.09 11.94
C GLU A 23 -1.18 -4.28 10.83
N VAL A 24 -0.49 -3.25 10.34
CA VAL A 24 -0.84 -2.49 9.14
C VAL A 24 0.31 -2.57 8.15
N TRP A 25 0.06 -3.15 6.97
CA TRP A 25 1.01 -3.21 5.87
C TRP A 25 0.70 -2.10 4.87
N VAL A 26 1.59 -1.12 4.75
CA VAL A 26 1.37 0.04 3.87
C VAL A 26 1.86 -0.26 2.45
N THR A 27 1.11 0.22 1.46
CA THR A 27 1.36 0.01 0.03
C THR A 27 0.97 1.26 -0.78
N GLY A 28 1.36 1.34 -2.06
CA GLY A 28 1.01 2.47 -2.94
C GLY A 28 1.48 3.83 -2.41
N GLY A 29 0.72 4.90 -2.69
CA GLY A 29 1.05 6.26 -2.23
C GLY A 29 1.16 6.38 -0.71
N VAL A 30 0.42 5.55 0.05
CA VAL A 30 0.53 5.48 1.52
C VAL A 30 1.91 5.01 1.95
N ALA A 31 2.48 4.02 1.26
CA ALA A 31 3.83 3.57 1.54
C ALA A 31 4.87 4.65 1.21
N ASN A 32 4.72 5.34 0.06
CA ASN A 32 5.63 6.44 -0.31
C ASN A 32 5.64 7.54 0.76
N LEU A 33 4.46 7.99 1.21
CA LEU A 33 4.36 8.98 2.30
C LEU A 33 5.05 8.47 3.58
N MET A 34 4.75 7.24 4.00
CA MET A 34 5.30 6.70 5.25
C MET A 34 6.82 6.48 5.19
N LEU A 35 7.35 6.06 4.04
CA LEU A 35 8.79 5.97 3.80
C LEU A 35 9.48 7.34 3.93
N GLU A 36 8.87 8.38 3.35
CA GLU A 36 9.36 9.75 3.44
C GLU A 36 9.40 10.24 4.91
N LEU A 37 8.33 9.96 5.66
CA LEU A 37 8.21 10.37 7.06
C LEU A 37 9.18 9.67 8.01
N VAL A 38 9.65 8.46 7.67
CA VAL A 38 10.71 7.77 8.43
C VAL A 38 12.13 8.10 7.94
N GLY A 39 12.27 9.04 7.00
CA GLY A 39 13.55 9.61 6.60
C GLY A 39 14.15 9.05 5.30
N ASN A 40 13.41 8.27 4.51
CA ASN A 40 13.86 7.90 3.17
C ASN A 40 13.52 9.03 2.19
N ASP A 41 14.51 9.53 1.45
CA ASP A 41 14.25 10.52 0.40
C ASP A 41 13.64 9.84 -0.82
N ILE A 42 12.32 9.90 -1.01
CA ILE A 42 11.63 9.26 -2.15
C ILE A 42 11.79 10.01 -3.47
N GLY A 43 12.47 11.16 -3.48
CA GLY A 43 12.67 12.02 -4.65
C GLY A 43 11.50 12.98 -4.91
N LEU A 44 11.85 14.16 -5.45
CA LEU A 44 10.91 15.28 -5.67
C LEU A 44 9.68 14.92 -6.50
N VAL A 45 9.83 14.10 -7.54
CA VAL A 45 8.71 13.68 -8.39
C VAL A 45 7.61 12.97 -7.58
N ASN A 46 8.01 12.16 -6.59
CA ASN A 46 7.09 11.42 -5.75
C ASN A 46 6.52 12.30 -4.63
N HIS A 47 7.35 13.16 -4.03
CA HIS A 47 6.90 14.14 -3.04
C HIS A 47 5.86 15.10 -3.63
N ASP A 48 6.18 15.75 -4.75
CA ASP A 48 5.30 16.72 -5.41
C ASP A 48 3.98 16.08 -5.85
N PHE A 49 4.02 14.82 -6.29
CA PHE A 49 2.82 14.04 -6.57
C PHE A 49 1.93 13.88 -5.33
N LEU A 50 2.48 13.48 -4.18
CA LEU A 50 1.71 13.31 -2.95
C LEU A 50 1.14 14.64 -2.44
N VAL A 51 1.92 15.72 -2.50
CA VAL A 51 1.47 17.08 -2.17
C VAL A 51 0.32 17.51 -3.07
N GLY A 52 0.44 17.28 -4.38
CA GLY A 52 -0.58 17.59 -5.37
C GLY A 52 -1.88 16.82 -5.16
N GLU A 53 -1.78 15.50 -4.94
CA GLU A 53 -2.93 14.61 -4.74
C GLU A 53 -3.66 14.93 -3.44
N LEU A 54 -2.93 15.18 -2.34
CA LEU A 54 -3.54 15.50 -1.05
C LEU A 54 -4.05 16.94 -0.97
N GLY A 55 -3.40 17.89 -1.66
CA GLY A 55 -3.76 19.31 -1.67
C GLY A 55 -3.98 19.86 -0.25
N LYS A 56 -5.21 20.26 0.06
CA LYS A 56 -5.57 20.79 1.39
C LYS A 56 -5.44 19.77 2.53
N GLN A 57 -5.48 18.48 2.21
CA GLN A 57 -5.33 17.39 3.18
C GLN A 57 -3.87 17.05 3.50
N TRP A 58 -2.88 17.68 2.83
CA TRP A 58 -1.46 17.38 3.04
C TRP A 58 -1.07 17.47 4.52
N ASN A 59 -1.18 18.65 5.12
CA ASN A 59 -0.79 18.88 6.52
C ASN A 59 -1.52 17.95 7.51
N PRO A 60 -2.87 17.86 7.53
CA PRO A 60 -3.54 16.98 8.49
C PRO A 60 -3.23 15.50 8.26
N THR A 61 -2.99 15.07 7.02
CA THR A 61 -2.62 13.67 6.71
C THR A 61 -1.21 13.35 7.20
N VAL A 62 -0.25 14.25 6.95
CA VAL A 62 1.13 14.13 7.42
C VAL A 62 1.18 14.05 8.95
N GLU A 63 0.47 14.93 9.66
CA GLU A 63 0.47 14.91 11.13
C GLU A 63 -0.15 13.63 11.70
N LYS A 64 -1.23 13.14 11.10
CA LYS A 64 -1.83 11.85 11.50
C LYS A 64 -0.90 10.67 11.20
N ALA A 65 -0.26 10.66 10.03
CA ALA A 65 0.69 9.63 9.64
C ALA A 65 1.92 9.59 10.57
N LYS A 66 2.46 10.75 10.96
CA LYS A 66 3.54 10.84 11.96
C LYS A 66 3.11 10.30 13.32
N SER A 67 1.91 10.67 13.78
CA SER A 67 1.39 10.15 15.05
C SER A 67 1.21 8.62 15.02
N LEU A 68 0.73 8.07 13.90
CA LEU A 68 0.67 6.62 13.69
C LEU A 68 2.04 5.95 13.77
N LEU A 69 3.05 6.50 13.08
CA LEU A 69 4.41 5.98 13.11
C LEU A 69 5.03 6.05 14.51
N LEU A 70 4.73 7.09 15.29
CA LEU A 70 5.20 7.23 16.66
C LEU A 70 4.51 6.23 17.60
N ASP A 71 3.19 6.15 17.55
CA ASP A 71 2.38 5.37 18.49
C ASP A 71 2.44 3.85 18.21
N PHE A 72 2.65 3.47 16.94
CA PHE A 72 2.49 2.09 16.46
C PHE A 72 3.62 1.61 15.54
N SER A 73 4.84 2.14 15.70
CA SER A 73 6.01 1.77 14.89
C SER A 73 6.20 0.25 14.73
N GLU A 74 6.00 -0.52 15.79
CA GLU A 74 6.16 -1.98 15.78
C GLU A 74 5.05 -2.74 15.02
N ARG A 75 3.90 -2.10 14.78
CA ARG A 75 2.73 -2.68 14.09
C ARG A 75 2.58 -2.19 12.66
N ILE A 76 3.33 -1.15 12.26
CA ILE A 76 3.34 -0.63 10.89
C ILE A 76 4.48 -1.28 10.11
N ARG A 77 4.15 -1.99 9.04
CA ARG A 77 5.10 -2.67 8.16
C ARG A 77 5.29 -1.86 6.89
N LEU A 78 6.48 -1.29 6.75
CA LEU A 78 6.92 -0.53 5.58
C LEU A 78 7.53 -1.48 4.53
N PRO A 79 7.48 -1.13 3.23
CA PRO A 79 8.25 -1.84 2.22
C PRO A 79 9.76 -1.70 2.45
N VAL A 80 10.51 -2.69 1.96
CA VAL A 80 11.98 -2.74 1.98
C VAL A 80 12.60 -2.46 0.61
N ASP A 81 11.78 -2.39 -0.42
CA ASP A 81 12.12 -2.05 -1.79
C ASP A 81 10.88 -1.53 -2.54
N VAL A 82 11.10 -0.75 -3.58
CA VAL A 82 10.06 -0.10 -4.39
C VAL A 82 10.29 -0.39 -5.87
N ALA A 83 9.28 -0.19 -6.70
CA ALA A 83 9.41 -0.31 -8.15
C ALA A 83 9.13 1.05 -8.81
N ALA A 84 10.14 1.58 -9.49
CA ALA A 84 10.08 2.87 -10.18
C ALA A 84 9.91 2.68 -11.69
N ASN A 85 9.28 3.66 -12.34
CA ASN A 85 9.14 3.71 -13.79
C ASN A 85 10.26 4.54 -14.42
N ILE A 86 11.36 3.88 -14.80
CA ILE A 86 12.53 4.54 -15.40
C ILE A 86 12.52 4.27 -16.90
N ALA A 87 12.29 5.34 -17.68
CA ALA A 87 12.19 5.26 -19.14
C ALA A 87 11.21 4.18 -19.61
N ASP A 88 9.99 4.19 -19.06
CA ASP A 88 8.90 3.25 -19.36
C ASP A 88 9.20 1.78 -19.00
N ASN A 89 10.22 1.53 -18.19
CA ASN A 89 10.55 0.20 -17.67
C ASN A 89 10.37 0.16 -16.15
N ARG A 90 9.86 -0.98 -15.67
CA ARG A 90 9.89 -1.31 -14.25
C ARG A 90 11.32 -1.57 -13.80
N VAL A 91 11.77 -0.81 -12.81
CA VAL A 91 13.05 -1.03 -12.12
C VAL A 91 12.79 -1.16 -10.63
N ASP A 92 13.07 -2.33 -10.07
CA ASP A 92 12.98 -2.59 -8.63
C ASP A 92 14.26 -2.02 -7.96
N LEU A 93 14.05 -1.16 -6.96
CA LEU A 93 15.10 -0.43 -6.25
C LEU A 93 14.99 -0.72 -4.74
N PRO A 94 16.08 -1.17 -4.09
CA PRO A 94 16.14 -1.17 -2.64
C PRO A 94 16.16 0.28 -2.11
N LEU A 95 15.73 0.51 -0.87
CA LEU A 95 15.57 1.86 -0.32
C LEU A 95 16.87 2.68 -0.32
N GLU A 96 18.03 2.02 -0.25
CA GLU A 96 19.35 2.66 -0.28
C GLU A 96 19.70 3.29 -1.65
N GLN A 97 18.94 2.97 -2.70
CA GLN A 97 19.10 3.58 -4.03
C GLN A 97 18.20 4.80 -4.24
N LEU A 98 17.46 5.21 -3.22
CA LEU A 98 16.71 6.45 -3.22
C LEU A 98 17.62 7.65 -2.88
N PRO A 99 17.32 8.88 -3.38
CA PRO A 99 16.15 9.24 -4.17
C PRO A 99 16.23 8.80 -5.62
N VAL A 100 15.05 8.54 -6.20
CA VAL A 100 14.89 8.27 -7.63
C VAL A 100 14.23 9.46 -8.31
N SER A 101 14.77 9.89 -9.46
CA SER A 101 14.18 10.97 -10.28
C SER A 101 13.07 10.47 -11.21
N ALA A 102 12.32 9.46 -10.77
CA ALA A 102 11.26 8.82 -11.53
C ALA A 102 10.09 8.46 -10.60
N PRO A 103 8.86 8.33 -11.13
CA PRO A 103 7.73 7.93 -10.32
C PRO A 103 7.89 6.51 -9.76
N ILE A 104 7.59 6.33 -8.46
CA ILE A 104 7.45 5.04 -7.80
C ILE A 104 6.00 4.59 -7.99
N PHE A 105 5.81 3.50 -8.72
CA PHE A 105 4.51 3.05 -9.17
C PHE A 105 4.03 1.77 -8.49
N ASP A 106 4.91 0.98 -7.85
CA ASP A 106 4.53 -0.25 -7.18
C ASP A 106 5.54 -0.62 -6.08
N LEU A 107 5.23 -1.66 -5.31
CA LEU A 107 6.17 -2.30 -4.41
C LEU A 107 7.28 -3.02 -5.18
N GLY A 108 8.49 -3.09 -4.61
CA GLY A 108 9.54 -3.96 -5.12
C GLY A 108 9.28 -5.43 -4.77
N ILE A 109 9.97 -6.34 -5.47
CA ILE A 109 9.73 -7.79 -5.38
C ILE A 109 9.91 -8.37 -3.97
N GLN A 110 10.83 -7.83 -3.16
CA GLN A 110 11.04 -8.33 -1.79
C GLN A 110 9.87 -7.93 -0.89
N SER A 111 9.37 -6.71 -1.02
CA SER A 111 8.21 -6.21 -0.30
C SER A 111 6.94 -6.96 -0.70
N ILE A 112 6.77 -7.26 -1.98
CA ILE A 112 5.66 -8.08 -2.48
C ILE A 112 5.70 -9.48 -1.85
N ARG A 113 6.89 -10.10 -1.80
CA ARG A 113 7.08 -11.41 -1.17
C ARG A 113 6.75 -11.37 0.31
N ASN A 114 7.25 -10.38 1.05
CA ASN A 114 7.01 -10.23 2.48
C ASN A 114 5.52 -10.04 2.79
N LEU A 115 4.86 -9.14 2.04
CA LEU A 115 3.42 -8.91 2.13
C LEU A 115 2.62 -10.19 1.87
N SER A 116 2.97 -10.93 0.81
CA SER A 116 2.28 -12.17 0.43
C SER A 116 2.42 -13.25 1.51
N MET A 117 3.58 -13.37 2.13
CA MET A 117 3.79 -14.29 3.26
C MET A 117 2.95 -13.89 4.47
N ALA A 118 2.90 -12.60 4.81
CA ALA A 118 2.11 -12.10 5.93
C ALA A 118 0.61 -12.33 5.72
N ILE A 119 0.09 -12.05 4.52
CA ILE A 119 -1.30 -12.34 4.14
C ILE A 119 -1.64 -13.81 4.33
N LYS A 120 -0.76 -14.72 3.87
CA LYS A 120 -0.98 -16.17 3.98
C LYS A 120 -0.92 -16.69 5.41
N ALA A 121 -0.23 -15.97 6.30
CA ALA A 121 -0.13 -16.30 7.73
C ALA A 121 -1.26 -15.70 8.58
N ALA A 122 -1.99 -14.69 8.07
CA ALA A 122 -3.02 -13.99 8.81
C ALA A 122 -4.30 -14.83 8.99
N GLY A 123 -5.02 -14.59 10.09
CA GLY A 123 -6.37 -15.12 10.30
C GLY A 123 -7.46 -14.31 9.59
N THR A 124 -7.27 -13.00 9.48
CA THR A 124 -8.18 -12.05 8.83
C THR A 124 -7.35 -11.00 8.10
N VAL A 125 -7.77 -10.61 6.90
CA VAL A 125 -7.09 -9.60 6.08
C VAL A 125 -8.11 -8.53 5.68
N HIS A 126 -7.81 -7.27 5.95
CA HIS A 126 -8.59 -6.14 5.45
C HIS A 126 -7.81 -5.41 4.36
N LEU A 127 -8.27 -5.48 3.11
CA LEU A 127 -7.64 -4.78 1.98
C LEU A 127 -8.32 -3.44 1.75
N ASN A 128 -7.54 -2.36 1.71
CA ASN A 128 -8.03 -1.04 1.31
C ASN A 128 -7.04 -0.40 0.32
N GLY A 129 -7.39 -0.43 -0.96
CA GLY A 129 -6.62 0.15 -2.07
C GLY A 129 -5.55 -0.79 -2.67
N PRO A 130 -5.15 -0.54 -3.93
CA PRO A 130 -4.12 -1.32 -4.62
C PRO A 130 -2.72 -1.05 -4.05
N ALA A 131 -1.76 -1.92 -4.39
CA ALA A 131 -0.36 -1.77 -4.00
C ALA A 131 0.46 -0.91 -4.97
N GLY A 132 -0.01 -0.76 -6.21
CA GLY A 132 0.64 0.02 -7.27
C GLY A 132 -0.35 0.49 -8.34
N VAL A 133 0.17 1.10 -9.41
CA VAL A 133 -0.58 1.58 -10.58
C VAL A 133 -0.97 0.40 -11.46
N PHE A 134 -2.02 -0.32 -11.06
CA PHE A 134 -2.43 -1.59 -11.65
C PHE A 134 -2.96 -1.49 -13.08
N GLU A 135 -3.26 -0.28 -13.56
CA GLU A 135 -3.62 0.01 -14.94
C GLU A 135 -2.44 -0.18 -15.90
N LEU A 136 -1.21 -0.12 -15.40
CA LEU A 136 0.01 -0.41 -16.16
C LEU A 136 0.43 -1.86 -15.89
N PRO A 137 0.51 -2.74 -16.92
CA PRO A 137 0.80 -4.16 -16.72
C PRO A 137 2.04 -4.45 -15.86
N ASP A 138 3.14 -3.71 -16.09
CA ASP A 138 4.39 -3.91 -15.36
C ASP A 138 4.30 -3.47 -13.88
N PHE A 139 3.40 -2.53 -13.56
CA PHE A 139 3.20 -2.00 -12.21
C PHE A 139 1.94 -2.56 -11.52
N ALA A 140 1.32 -3.58 -12.13
CA ALA A 140 0.23 -4.31 -11.52
C ALA A 140 0.71 -5.44 -10.60
N LEU A 141 1.98 -5.84 -10.68
CA LEU A 141 2.52 -7.02 -10.01
C LEU A 141 2.20 -7.06 -8.50
N GLY A 142 2.51 -6.01 -7.75
CA GLY A 142 2.27 -5.99 -6.30
C GLY A 142 0.79 -6.09 -5.95
N THR A 143 -0.08 -5.47 -6.74
CA THR A 143 -1.53 -5.57 -6.52
C THR A 143 -2.04 -6.96 -6.84
N ILE A 144 -1.55 -7.56 -7.93
CA ILE A 144 -1.92 -8.90 -8.37
C ILE A 144 -1.50 -9.94 -7.34
N GLU A 145 -0.25 -9.88 -6.88
CA GLU A 145 0.29 -10.84 -5.92
C GLU A 145 -0.37 -10.69 -4.54
N MET A 146 -0.70 -9.46 -4.13
CA MET A 146 -1.51 -9.22 -2.93
C MET A 146 -2.88 -9.91 -3.02
N LEU A 147 -3.57 -9.81 -4.16
CA LEU A 147 -4.87 -10.45 -4.37
C LEU A 147 -4.77 -11.97 -4.50
N ASN A 148 -3.73 -12.47 -5.18
CA ASN A 148 -3.45 -13.90 -5.28
C ASN A 148 -3.16 -14.49 -3.90
N ALA A 149 -2.33 -13.83 -3.09
CA ALA A 149 -2.04 -14.24 -1.73
C ALA A 149 -3.31 -14.31 -0.89
N CYS A 150 -4.24 -13.35 -1.04
CA CYS A 150 -5.52 -13.38 -0.37
C CYS A 150 -6.36 -14.59 -0.81
N ALA A 151 -6.48 -14.82 -2.11
CA ALA A 151 -7.27 -15.92 -2.68
C ALA A 151 -6.71 -17.31 -2.34
N GLU A 152 -5.40 -17.42 -2.10
CA GLU A 152 -4.70 -18.64 -1.70
C GLU A 152 -4.62 -18.82 -0.18
N SER A 153 -4.88 -17.77 0.60
CA SER A 153 -4.85 -17.81 2.06
C SER A 153 -6.05 -18.55 2.63
N ARG A 154 -5.95 -18.94 3.90
CA ARG A 154 -7.10 -19.40 4.70
C ARG A 154 -7.75 -18.26 5.49
N ALA A 155 -7.31 -17.02 5.28
CA ALA A 155 -7.75 -15.87 6.03
C ALA A 155 -9.19 -15.50 5.64
N TYR A 156 -9.93 -14.90 6.57
CA TYR A 156 -11.15 -14.18 6.22
C TYR A 156 -10.79 -12.83 5.59
N VAL A 157 -10.95 -12.71 4.26
CA VAL A 157 -10.54 -11.51 3.52
C VAL A 157 -11.72 -10.56 3.35
N VAL A 158 -11.60 -9.36 3.90
CA VAL A 158 -12.53 -8.24 3.75
C VAL A 158 -11.93 -7.22 2.81
N VAL A 159 -12.68 -6.83 1.78
CA VAL A 159 -12.21 -5.90 0.76
C VAL A 159 -12.99 -4.60 0.87
N GLY A 160 -12.28 -3.54 1.21
CA GLY A 160 -12.73 -2.15 1.19
C GLY A 160 -12.18 -1.37 -0.01
N GLY A 161 -12.90 -0.30 -0.35
CA GLY A 161 -12.54 0.61 -1.43
C GLY A 161 -13.01 0.15 -2.81
N GLY A 162 -13.68 1.05 -3.55
CA GLY A 162 -14.31 0.73 -4.84
C GLY A 162 -13.33 0.28 -5.92
N HIS A 163 -12.09 0.79 -5.93
CA HIS A 163 -11.07 0.36 -6.91
C HIS A 163 -10.64 -1.10 -6.68
N THR A 164 -10.39 -1.49 -5.44
CA THR A 164 -10.00 -2.87 -5.09
C THR A 164 -11.14 -3.85 -5.39
N ALA A 165 -12.37 -3.50 -5.01
CA ALA A 165 -13.56 -4.33 -5.26
C ALA A 165 -13.77 -4.55 -6.78
N THR A 166 -13.64 -3.50 -7.58
CA THR A 166 -13.72 -3.58 -9.05
C THR A 166 -12.69 -4.54 -9.62
N LEU A 167 -11.45 -4.49 -9.13
CA LEU A 167 -10.37 -5.36 -9.60
C LEU A 167 -10.62 -6.84 -9.28
N ILE A 168 -11.13 -7.13 -8.08
CA ILE A 168 -11.49 -8.49 -7.66
C ILE A 168 -12.60 -9.06 -8.54
N MET A 169 -13.60 -8.25 -8.88
CA MET A 169 -14.68 -8.64 -9.79
C MET A 169 -14.14 -8.94 -11.19
N LYS A 170 -13.30 -8.05 -11.75
CA LYS A 170 -12.66 -8.26 -13.06
C LYS A 170 -11.82 -9.53 -13.12
N ARG A 171 -11.25 -9.96 -11.99
CA ARG A 171 -10.42 -11.17 -11.89
C ARG A 171 -11.17 -12.42 -11.47
N ASN A 172 -12.49 -12.36 -11.30
CA ASN A 172 -13.32 -13.47 -10.82
C ASN A 172 -12.87 -14.04 -9.46
N LEU A 173 -12.26 -13.20 -8.62
CA LEU A 173 -11.74 -13.59 -7.31
C LEU A 173 -12.76 -13.41 -6.18
N ALA A 174 -13.95 -12.86 -6.46
CA ALA A 174 -14.95 -12.55 -5.44
C ALA A 174 -15.35 -13.77 -4.58
N SER A 175 -15.46 -14.95 -5.20
CA SER A 175 -15.76 -16.21 -4.49
C SER A 175 -14.63 -16.72 -3.59
N LYS A 176 -13.43 -16.13 -3.69
CA LYS A 176 -12.26 -16.42 -2.87
C LYS A 176 -12.06 -15.43 -1.73
N MET A 177 -12.93 -14.41 -1.65
CA MET A 177 -12.90 -13.41 -0.58
C MET A 177 -14.02 -13.71 0.43
N GLY A 178 -13.81 -13.32 1.69
CA GLY A 178 -14.84 -13.45 2.73
C GLY A 178 -15.96 -12.42 2.56
N HIS A 179 -15.59 -11.17 2.27
CA HIS A 179 -16.53 -10.09 2.01
C HIS A 179 -15.94 -9.06 1.04
N VAL A 180 -16.74 -8.63 0.05
CA VAL A 180 -16.40 -7.52 -0.85
C VAL A 180 -17.46 -6.44 -0.68
N SER A 181 -17.04 -5.26 -0.20
CA SER A 181 -17.93 -4.12 -0.02
C SER A 181 -18.45 -3.63 -1.38
N THR A 182 -19.75 -3.35 -1.47
CA THR A 182 -20.45 -2.82 -2.66
C THR A 182 -20.56 -1.31 -2.63
#